data_AF-A0A354FEW6-F1
#
_entry.id   AF-A0A354FEW6-F1
#
_cell.length_a   1.000
_cell.length_b   1.000
_cell.length_c   1.000
_cell.angle_alpha   90.00
_cell.angle_beta   90.00
_cell.angle_gamma   90.00
#
_symmetry.space_group_name_H-M   'P 1'
#
loop_
_entity.id
_entity.type
_entity.pdbx_description
1 polymer ?
#
loop_
_entity_poly.entity_id
_entity_poly.type
_entity_poly.pdbx_seq_one_letter_code
_entity_poly.pdbx_strand_id
1 'polypeptide(L)'
;GFASDFFNKLDQKQKILFISGAAICLVLIILLVRFVTQPNLVPLYSDIELQDAAEITEYLKENNISYELKDEGSTILIPEDQRYQVRLDLADSGLPKGNVVGFESFDGMRFGETESTMKVRYTVALQGEL
;
A
#
# COMPACT_ATOMS: atom_id res chain seq x y z
N GLY A 1 -49.64 -11.90 -1.88
CA GLY A 1 -48.39 -12.18 -2.60
C GLY A 1 -47.68 -13.26 -1.83
N PHE A 2 -47.09 -14.27 -2.48
CA PHE A 2 -46.69 -15.51 -1.79
C PHE A 2 -45.93 -15.29 -0.48
N ALA A 3 -45.02 -14.30 -0.43
CA ALA A 3 -44.29 -13.91 0.76
C ALA A 3 -45.17 -13.33 1.90
N SER A 4 -46.14 -12.46 1.60
CA SER A 4 -47.06 -11.90 2.60
C SER A 4 -48.02 -12.95 3.17
N ASP A 5 -48.44 -13.89 2.32
CA ASP A 5 -49.41 -14.93 2.68
C ASP A 5 -48.75 -16.03 3.53
N PHE A 6 -47.46 -16.31 3.30
CA PHE A 6 -46.64 -17.16 4.15
C PHE A 6 -46.35 -16.51 5.52
N PHE A 7 -45.97 -15.22 5.53
CA PHE A 7 -45.69 -14.49 6.77
C PHE A 7 -46.91 -14.32 7.66
N ASN A 8 -48.11 -14.22 7.09
CA ASN A 8 -49.35 -14.09 7.85
C ASN A 8 -49.84 -15.41 8.46
N LYS A 9 -49.37 -16.57 7.97
CA LYS A 9 -49.68 -17.90 8.53
C LYS A 9 -48.78 -18.32 9.69
N LEU A 10 -47.70 -17.59 9.95
CA LEU A 10 -46.76 -17.88 11.04
C LEU A 10 -47.26 -17.33 12.38
N ASP A 11 -47.06 -18.09 13.45
CA ASP A 11 -47.34 -17.65 14.81
C ASP A 11 -46.43 -16.47 15.20
N GLN A 12 -46.86 -15.62 16.13
CA GLN A 12 -46.14 -14.38 16.48
C GLN A 12 -44.70 -14.64 16.95
N LYS A 13 -44.47 -15.77 17.64
CA LYS A 13 -43.14 -16.25 18.04
C LYS A 13 -42.26 -16.69 16.87
N GLN A 14 -42.86 -17.34 15.86
CA GLN A 14 -42.14 -17.79 14.66
C GLN A 14 -41.72 -16.60 13.79
N LYS A 15 -42.55 -15.55 13.69
CA LYS A 15 -42.19 -14.30 13.00
C LYS A 15 -40.99 -13.62 13.64
N ILE A 16 -40.96 -13.54 14.98
CA ILE A 16 -39.83 -12.93 15.72
C ILE A 16 -38.54 -13.72 15.50
N LEU A 17 -38.59 -15.06 15.55
CA LEU A 17 -37.44 -15.93 15.26
C LEU A 17 -36.91 -15.74 13.83
N PHE A 18 -37.81 -15.62 12.85
CA PHE A 18 -37.43 -15.45 11.45
C PHE A 18 -36.79 -14.07 11.21
N ILE A 19 -37.36 -13.02 11.79
CA ILE A 19 -36.84 -11.64 11.68
C ILE A 19 -35.50 -11.53 12.41
N SER A 20 -35.36 -12.09 13.61
CA SER A 20 -34.09 -12.03 14.34
C SER A 20 -33.00 -12.83 13.63
N GLY A 21 -33.33 -14.01 13.09
CA GLY A 21 -32.41 -14.81 12.27
C GLY A 21 -31.96 -14.06 11.02
N ALA A 22 -32.89 -13.44 10.29
CA ALA A 22 -32.56 -12.64 9.11
C ALA A 22 -31.67 -11.43 9.46
N ALA A 23 -31.95 -10.75 10.58
CA ALA A 23 -31.13 -9.63 11.05
C ALA A 23 -29.71 -10.07 11.42
N ILE A 24 -29.55 -11.19 12.13
CA ILE A 24 -28.25 -11.76 12.46
C ILE A 24 -27.47 -12.14 11.20
N CYS A 25 -28.12 -12.82 10.25
CA CYS A 25 -27.49 -13.15 8.96
C CYS A 25 -27.02 -11.90 8.22
N LEU A 26 -27.82 -10.84 8.18
CA LEU A 26 -27.43 -9.56 7.58
C LEU A 26 -26.19 -8.95 8.25
N VAL A 27 -26.17 -8.93 9.59
CA VAL A 27 -25.01 -8.43 10.34
C VAL A 27 -23.76 -9.27 10.05
N LEU A 28 -23.89 -10.59 10.02
CA LEU A 28 -22.77 -11.49 9.70
C LEU A 28 -22.24 -11.27 8.29
N ILE A 29 -23.11 -11.06 7.29
CA ILE A 29 -22.70 -10.74 5.92
C ILE A 29 -21.93 -9.42 5.88
N ILE A 30 -22.42 -8.38 6.56
CA ILE A 30 -21.73 -7.08 6.62
C ILE A 30 -20.35 -7.22 7.26
N LEU A 31 -20.24 -7.99 8.35
CA LEU A 31 -18.97 -8.24 9.03
C LEU A 31 -18.01 -9.07 8.16
N LEU A 32 -18.49 -10.09 7.46
CA LEU A 32 -17.68 -10.88 6.54
C LEU A 32 -17.17 -10.04 5.37
N VAL A 33 -18.03 -9.22 4.76
CA VAL A 33 -17.60 -8.31 3.67
C VAL A 33 -16.52 -7.38 4.18
N ARG A 34 -16.74 -6.72 5.33
CA ARG A 34 -15.74 -5.84 5.96
C ARG A 34 -14.39 -6.52 6.21
N PHE A 35 -14.41 -7.79 6.61
CA PHE A 35 -13.20 -8.55 6.91
C PHE A 35 -12.45 -9.01 5.65
N VAL A 36 -13.20 -9.40 4.61
CA VAL A 36 -12.65 -9.85 3.31
C VAL A 36 -12.10 -8.66 2.49
N THR A 37 -12.67 -7.46 2.65
CA THR A 37 -12.25 -6.27 1.90
C THR A 37 -11.09 -5.50 2.54
N GLN A 38 -10.34 -6.05 3.51
CA GLN A 38 -9.13 -5.36 4.00
C GLN A 38 -8.08 -5.36 2.88
N PRO A 39 -7.79 -4.20 2.24
CA PRO A 39 -6.82 -4.18 1.16
C PRO A 39 -5.42 -4.42 1.74
N ASN A 40 -4.63 -5.27 1.07
CA ASN A 40 -3.22 -5.40 1.40
C ASN A 40 -2.52 -4.08 1.04
N LEU A 41 -2.22 -3.26 2.05
CA LEU A 41 -1.58 -1.97 1.86
C LEU A 41 -0.08 -2.17 1.74
N VAL A 42 0.46 -1.73 0.60
CA VAL A 42 1.88 -1.85 0.27
C VAL A 42 2.47 -0.47 0.00
N PRO A 43 3.77 -0.24 0.29
CA PRO A 43 4.39 1.07 0.04
C PRO A 43 4.31 1.44 -1.45
N LEU A 44 3.74 2.60 -1.77
CA LEU A 44 3.80 3.22 -3.08
C LEU A 44 5.17 3.90 -3.27
N TYR A 45 5.53 4.74 -2.31
CA TYR A 45 6.82 5.39 -2.15
C TYR A 45 7.21 5.40 -0.66
N SER A 46 8.52 5.40 -0.41
CA SER A 46 9.15 5.46 0.92
C SER A 46 10.28 6.47 0.88
N ASP A 47 10.59 7.06 2.03
CA ASP A 47 11.67 8.03 2.20
C ASP A 47 11.58 9.23 1.23
N ILE A 48 10.35 9.67 0.92
CA ILE A 48 10.12 10.85 0.08
C ILE A 48 10.05 12.14 0.89
N GLU A 49 10.36 13.26 0.25
CA GLU A 49 10.19 14.58 0.85
C GLU A 49 8.70 14.85 1.14
N LEU A 50 8.43 15.54 2.25
CA LEU A 50 7.07 15.89 2.66
C LEU A 50 6.30 16.70 1.60
N GLN A 51 7.02 17.48 0.78
CA GLN A 51 6.42 18.24 -0.31
C GLN A 51 5.88 17.32 -1.41
N ASP A 52 6.68 16.34 -1.85
CA ASP A 52 6.23 15.33 -2.82
C ASP A 52 5.10 14.47 -2.23
N ALA A 53 5.19 14.13 -0.94
CA ALA A 53 4.14 13.39 -0.26
C ALA A 53 2.80 14.15 -0.25
N ALA A 54 2.83 15.47 -0.04
CA ALA A 54 1.63 16.31 -0.10
C ALA A 54 0.98 16.29 -1.48
N GLU A 55 1.75 16.46 -2.55
CA GLU A 55 1.23 16.44 -3.93
C GLU A 55 0.70 15.05 -4.34
N ILE A 56 1.39 13.97 -3.94
CA ILE A 56 0.95 12.61 -4.21
C ILE A 56 -0.37 12.32 -3.46
N THR A 57 -0.48 12.71 -2.19
CA THR A 57 -1.72 12.49 -1.43
C THR A 57 -2.90 13.30 -1.96
N GLU A 58 -2.67 14.48 -2.52
CA GLU A 58 -3.68 15.26 -3.22
C GLU A 58 -4.19 14.51 -4.46
N TYR A 59 -3.28 14.00 -5.30
CA TYR A 59 -3.65 13.16 -6.45
C TYR A 59 -4.46 11.92 -6.03
N LEU A 60 -4.01 11.20 -4.99
CA LEU A 60 -4.71 10.01 -4.49
C LEU A 60 -6.12 10.34 -4.00
N LYS A 61 -6.29 11.49 -3.34
CA LYS A 61 -7.58 11.97 -2.86
C LYS A 61 -8.51 12.35 -4.00
N GLU A 62 -8.01 13.05 -5.01
CA GLU A 62 -8.80 13.43 -6.20
C GLU A 62 -9.31 12.21 -6.96
N ASN A 63 -8.50 11.14 -7.02
CA ASN A 63 -8.83 9.90 -7.70
C ASN A 63 -9.56 8.88 -6.82
N ASN A 64 -9.94 9.26 -5.59
CA ASN A 64 -10.63 8.38 -4.61
C ASN A 64 -9.86 7.07 -4.31
N ILE A 65 -8.54 7.12 -4.35
CA ILE A 65 -7.67 5.98 -4.02
C ILE A 65 -7.47 5.96 -2.51
N SER A 66 -7.70 4.80 -1.89
CA SER A 66 -7.44 4.62 -0.47
C SER A 66 -5.93 4.63 -0.21
N TYR A 67 -5.48 5.38 0.79
CA TYR A 67 -4.07 5.45 1.16
C TYR A 67 -3.89 5.57 2.67
N GLU A 68 -2.70 5.20 3.15
CA GLU A 68 -2.26 5.37 4.53
C GLU A 68 -0.86 6.02 4.55
N LEU A 69 -0.61 6.86 5.54
CA LEU A 69 0.68 7.49 5.76
C LEU A 69 1.41 6.80 6.91
N LYS A 70 2.70 6.50 6.72
CA LYS A 70 3.63 6.01 7.74
C LYS A 70 4.88 6.89 7.79
N ASP A 71 5.71 6.66 8.82
CA ASP A 71 7.01 7.31 8.97
C ASP A 71 6.90 8.84 8.91
N GLU A 72 5.96 9.38 9.70
CA GLU A 72 5.64 10.81 9.77
C GLU A 72 5.21 11.44 8.43
N GLY A 73 4.75 10.63 7.49
CA GLY A 73 4.28 11.05 6.17
C GLY A 73 5.30 10.86 5.05
N SER A 74 6.51 10.37 5.35
CA SER A 74 7.53 10.06 4.35
C SER A 74 7.30 8.74 3.60
N THR A 75 6.37 7.90 4.09
CA THR A 75 5.94 6.67 3.41
C THR A 75 4.45 6.72 3.12
N ILE A 76 4.08 6.48 1.86
CA ILE A 76 2.69 6.40 1.40
C ILE A 76 2.39 4.95 1.05
N LEU A 77 1.33 4.37 1.62
CA LEU A 77 0.87 3.02 1.33
C LEU A 77 -0.45 3.06 0.59
N ILE A 78 -0.62 2.16 -0.39
CA ILE A 78 -1.87 2.01 -1.14
C ILE A 78 -2.20 0.53 -1.35
N PRO A 79 -3.44 0.18 -1.74
CA PRO A 79 -3.81 -1.18 -2.13
C PRO A 79 -2.88 -1.75 -3.21
N GLU A 80 -2.38 -2.97 -2.98
CA GLU A 80 -1.41 -3.65 -3.85
C GLU A 80 -1.86 -3.77 -5.31
N ASP A 81 -3.16 -3.98 -5.53
CA ASP A 81 -3.81 -4.06 -6.85
C ASP A 81 -3.68 -2.75 -7.66
N GLN A 82 -3.54 -1.62 -6.98
CA GLN A 82 -3.47 -0.29 -7.60
C GLN A 82 -2.04 0.25 -7.72
N ARG A 83 -1.06 -0.34 -7.01
CA ARG A 83 0.34 0.14 -6.95
C ARG A 83 0.92 0.52 -8.32
N TYR A 84 0.84 -0.39 -9.29
CA TYR A 84 1.50 -0.18 -10.59
C TYR A 84 0.80 0.88 -11.43
N GLN A 85 -0.54 0.86 -11.45
CA GLN A 85 -1.33 1.85 -12.20
C GLN A 85 -1.11 3.25 -11.65
N VAL A 86 -1.19 3.41 -10.33
CA VAL A 86 -0.99 4.69 -9.66
C VAL A 86 0.43 5.23 -9.89
N ARG A 87 1.46 4.38 -9.90
CA ARG A 87 2.81 4.82 -10.26
C ARG A 87 2.89 5.35 -11.69
N LEU A 88 2.21 4.71 -12.63
CA LEU A 88 2.19 5.15 -14.02
C LEU A 88 1.49 6.51 -14.14
N ASP A 89 0.35 6.68 -13.48
CA ASP A 89 -0.44 7.90 -13.55
C ASP A 89 0.26 9.09 -12.85
N LEU A 90 0.94 8.81 -11.73
CA LEU A 90 1.79 9.81 -11.06
C LEU A 90 2.99 10.20 -11.93
N ALA A 91 3.61 9.24 -12.63
CA ALA A 91 4.71 9.52 -13.54
C ALA A 91 4.26 10.40 -14.73
N ASP A 92 3.06 10.17 -15.26
CA ASP A 92 2.45 11.04 -16.29
C ASP A 92 2.21 12.47 -15.75
N SER A 93 1.89 12.58 -14.46
CA SER A 93 1.75 13.85 -13.74
C SER A 93 3.08 14.49 -13.32
N GLY A 94 4.22 13.84 -13.60
CA GLY A 94 5.55 14.32 -13.22
C GLY A 94 5.87 14.19 -11.73
N LEU A 95 5.22 13.25 -11.03
CA LEU A 95 5.38 12.98 -9.60
C LEU A 95 6.10 11.63 -9.34
N PRO A 96 6.94 11.56 -8.30
CA PRO A 96 7.43 12.65 -7.44
C PRO A 96 8.37 13.61 -8.21
N LYS A 97 8.44 14.88 -7.79
CA LYS A 97 9.30 15.89 -8.41
C LYS A 97 10.75 15.81 -7.89
N GLY A 98 10.93 15.29 -6.69
CA GLY A 98 12.23 15.09 -6.05
C GLY A 98 13.02 13.88 -6.56
N ASN A 99 14.27 13.80 -6.11
CA ASN A 99 15.15 12.67 -6.39
C ASN A 99 14.52 11.40 -5.80
N VAL A 100 13.97 10.53 -6.65
CA VAL A 100 13.62 9.16 -6.26
C VAL A 100 14.90 8.56 -5.67
N VAL A 101 14.91 8.33 -4.35
CA VAL A 101 15.99 7.65 -3.61
C VAL A 101 15.99 6.17 -4.03
N GLY A 102 16.30 5.91 -5.29
CA GLY A 102 16.15 4.62 -5.96
C GLY A 102 17.41 4.17 -6.68
N PHE A 103 18.43 5.03 -6.78
CA PHE A 103 19.73 4.69 -7.35
C PHE A 103 20.94 5.21 -6.54
N GLU A 104 20.72 6.16 -5.64
CA GLU A 104 21.81 6.77 -4.84
C GLU A 104 22.41 5.79 -3.83
N SER A 105 21.62 4.81 -3.37
CA SER A 105 22.11 3.72 -2.50
C SER A 105 23.04 2.74 -3.22
N PHE A 106 23.04 2.71 -4.57
CA PHE A 106 24.03 1.97 -5.35
C PHE A 106 25.34 2.75 -5.55
N ASP A 107 25.37 4.06 -5.28
CA ASP A 107 26.60 4.86 -5.43
C ASP A 107 27.62 4.58 -4.29
N GLY A 108 27.13 4.06 -3.15
CA GLY A 108 27.98 3.52 -2.08
C GLY A 108 28.60 2.15 -2.39
N MET A 109 28.00 1.38 -3.30
CA MET A 109 28.57 0.14 -3.83
C MET A 109 29.14 0.41 -5.22
N ARG A 110 30.34 0.99 -5.23
CA ARG A 110 31.19 1.20 -6.41
C ARG A 110 31.21 -0.05 -7.30
N PHE A 111 30.29 -0.13 -8.25
CA PHE A 111 30.28 -1.11 -9.33
C PHE A 111 31.52 -0.81 -10.20
N GLY A 112 32.65 -1.44 -9.88
CA GLY A 112 33.92 -1.16 -10.56
C GLY A 112 35.20 -1.32 -9.74
N GLU A 113 35.17 -1.72 -8.46
CA GLU A 113 36.41 -2.22 -7.83
C GLU A 113 36.74 -3.63 -8.37
N THR A 114 37.31 -3.70 -9.57
CA THR A 114 37.94 -4.90 -10.15
C THR A 114 39.11 -5.40 -9.30
N GLU A 115 39.42 -6.71 -9.35
CA GLU A 115 40.56 -7.33 -8.66
C GLU A 115 41.91 -6.58 -8.82
N SER A 116 42.10 -5.89 -9.95
CA SER A 116 43.27 -5.05 -10.20
C SER A 116 43.45 -3.93 -9.16
N THR A 117 42.36 -3.28 -8.72
CA THR A 117 42.42 -2.19 -7.74
C THR A 117 42.80 -2.70 -6.35
N MET A 118 42.40 -3.94 -6.03
CA MET A 118 42.75 -4.63 -4.79
C MET A 118 44.25 -5.00 -4.76
N LYS A 119 44.82 -5.47 -5.87
CA LYS A 119 46.28 -5.75 -5.99
C LYS A 119 47.13 -4.49 -5.82
N VAL A 120 46.71 -3.35 -6.39
CA VAL A 120 47.45 -2.10 -6.26
C VAL A 120 47.43 -1.62 -4.80
N ARG A 121 46.26 -1.66 -4.13
CA ARG A 121 46.17 -1.34 -2.69
C ARG A 121 47.01 -2.28 -1.83
N TYR A 122 47.03 -3.57 -2.12
CA TYR A 122 47.86 -4.55 -1.41
C TYR A 122 49.35 -4.27 -1.57
N THR A 123 49.78 -3.89 -2.78
CA THR A 123 51.18 -3.56 -3.06
C THR A 123 51.61 -2.27 -2.34
N VAL A 124 50.74 -1.26 -2.30
CA VAL A 124 50.99 -0.01 -1.56
C VAL A 124 50.98 -0.24 -0.05
N ALA A 125 50.09 -1.11 0.47
CA ALA A 125 50.06 -1.47 1.89
C ALA A 125 51.34 -2.19 2.33
N LEU A 126 51.88 -3.09 1.51
CA LEU A 126 53.15 -3.77 1.79
C LEU A 126 54.37 -2.85 1.70
N GLN A 127 54.32 -1.83 0.84
CA GLN A 127 55.41 -0.84 0.71
C GLN A 127 55.35 0.26 1.79
N GLY A 128 54.20 0.45 2.44
CA GLY A 128 53.99 1.47 3.47
C GLY A 128 54.40 1.07 4.89
N GLU A 129 54.93 -0.15 5.10
CA GLU A 129 55.46 -0.62 6.38
C GLU A 129 57.00 -0.60 6.48
N LEU A 130 57.70 0.10 5.57
CA LEU A 130 59.14 0.41 5.66
C LEU A 130 59.40 1.91 5.66
#